data_AF-A0A357TFM4-F1
#
_entry.id   AF-A0A357TFM4-F1
#
_cell.length_a   1.000
_cell.length_b   1.000
_cell.length_c   1.000
_cell.angle_alpha   90.00
_cell.angle_beta   90.00
_cell.angle_gamma   90.00
#
_symmetry.space_group_name_H-M   'P 1'
#
loop_
_entity.id
_entity.type
_entity.pdbx_description
1 polymer ?
#
loop_
_entity_poly.entity_id
_entity_poly.type
_entity_poly.pdbx_seq_one_letter_code
_entity_poly.pdbx_strand_id
1 'polypeptide(L)' 'KPMKKPVSLAQIKAEKSLEDIALIKQSRLSVMPITEAEFRRILELGETKVR' A
#
# COMPACT_ATOMS: atom_id res chain seq x y z
N LYS A 1 3.80 2.71 13.95
CA LYS A 1 2.84 3.80 14.31
C LYS A 1 1.55 3.59 13.52
N PRO A 2 0.38 3.89 14.09
CA PRO A 2 -0.86 3.89 13.32
C PRO A 2 -0.75 4.90 12.17
N MET A 3 -1.39 4.58 11.04
CA MET A 3 -1.48 5.49 9.91
C MET A 3 -2.33 6.70 10.31
N LYS A 4 -1.88 7.92 9.99
CA LYS A 4 -2.67 9.14 10.22
C LYS A 4 -3.97 9.10 9.43
N LYS A 5 -3.90 8.60 8.20
CA LYS A 5 -5.02 8.42 7.29
C LYS A 5 -5.08 6.96 6.87
N PRO A 6 -6.16 6.23 7.19
CA PRO A 6 -6.34 4.87 6.69
C PRO A 6 -6.37 4.90 5.16
N VAL A 7 -5.56 4.04 4.54
CA VAL A 7 -5.57 3.85 3.08
C VAL A 7 -6.49 2.68 2.77
N SER A 8 -7.56 2.96 2.03
CA SER A 8 -8.53 1.96 1.61
C SER A 8 -8.03 1.14 0.43
N LEU A 9 -8.56 -0.09 0.28
CA LEU A 9 -8.24 -0.93 -0.87
C LEU A 9 -8.62 -0.28 -2.21
N ALA A 10 -9.69 0.52 -2.23
CA ALA A 10 -10.10 1.26 -3.42
C ALA A 10 -9.04 2.30 -3.84
N GLN A 11 -8.42 3.00 -2.88
CA GLN A 11 -7.33 3.94 -3.17
C GLN A 11 -6.09 3.22 -3.67
N ILE A 12 -5.75 2.06 -3.08
CA ILE A 12 -4.63 1.24 -3.54
C ILE A 12 -4.86 0.76 -4.98
N LYS A 13 -6.07 0.33 -5.32
CA LYS A 13 -6.44 -0.11 -6.68
C LYS A 13 -6.50 1.02 -7.71
N ALA A 14 -6.77 2.26 -7.28
CA ALA A 14 -6.81 3.42 -8.17
C ALA A 14 -5.40 3.95 -8.51
N GLU A 15 -4.39 3.57 -7.74
CA GLU A 15 -3.02 4.05 -7.89
C GLU A 15 -2.24 3.12 -8.83
N LYS A 16 -1.91 3.62 -10.02
CA LYS A 16 -1.19 2.85 -11.05
C LYS A 16 0.17 2.34 -10.56
N SER A 17 0.85 3.10 -9.72
CA SER A 17 2.14 2.68 -9.16
C SER A 17 2.06 1.49 -8.19
N LEU A 18 0.84 1.08 -7.79
CA LEU A 18 0.58 -0.04 -6.90
C LEU A 18 -0.19 -1.17 -7.59
N GLU A 19 -0.45 -1.09 -8.90
CA GLU A 19 -1.30 -2.05 -9.61
C GLU A 19 -0.72 -3.48 -9.63
N ASP A 20 0.60 -3.58 -9.54
CA ASP A 20 1.32 -4.84 -9.63
C ASP A 20 1.53 -5.56 -8.29
N ILE A 21 1.16 -4.95 -7.16
CA ILE A 21 1.38 -5.55 -5.84
C ILE A 21 0.57 -6.83 -5.67
N ALA A 22 1.15 -7.79 -4.95
CA ALA A 22 0.52 -9.09 -4.72
C ALA A 22 -0.84 -8.99 -4.01
N LEU A 23 -1.10 -7.93 -3.23
CA LEU A 23 -2.39 -7.68 -2.57
C LEU A 23 -3.56 -7.61 -3.56
N ILE A 24 -3.34 -7.01 -4.74
CA ILE A 24 -4.40 -6.83 -5.74
C ILE A 24 -4.62 -8.13 -6.51
N LYS A 25 -3.54 -8.86 -6.81
CA LYS A 25 -3.56 -10.08 -7.63
C LYS A 25 -3.94 -11.32 -6.83
N GLN A 26 -3.64 -11.38 -5.53
CA GLN A 26 -3.85 -12.54 -4.67
C GLN A 26 -4.59 -12.15 -3.39
N SER A 27 -5.91 -12.34 -3.39
CA SER A 27 -6.80 -11.92 -2.29
C SER A 27 -6.57 -12.65 -0.96
N ARG A 28 -5.99 -13.87 -1.00
CA ARG A 28 -5.80 -14.74 0.18
C ARG A 28 -4.35 -14.74 0.70
N LEU A 29 -3.57 -13.73 0.35
CA LEU A 29 -2.18 -13.62 0.78
C LEU A 29 -2.08 -12.72 2.02
N SER A 30 -1.76 -13.30 3.18
CA SER A 30 -1.63 -12.56 4.45
C SER A 30 -0.28 -11.86 4.60
N VAL A 31 0.77 -12.34 3.93
CA VAL A 31 2.11 -11.76 3.93
C VAL A 31 2.58 -11.68 2.49
N MET A 32 2.99 -10.50 2.08
CA MET A 32 3.44 -10.26 0.71
C MET A 32 4.76 -9.50 0.68
N PRO A 33 5.63 -9.76 -0.30
CA PRO A 33 6.73 -8.87 -0.61
C PRO A 33 6.17 -7.56 -1.17
N ILE A 34 6.79 -6.46 -0.78
CA ILE A 34 6.53 -5.12 -1.33
C ILE A 34 7.87 -4.44 -1.57
N THR A 35 7.99 -3.69 -2.66
CA THR A 35 9.17 -2.90 -2.94
C THR A 35 9.21 -1.64 -2.07
N GLU A 36 10.39 -1.05 -1.93
CA GLU A 36 10.53 0.19 -1.17
C GLU A 36 9.76 1.36 -1.80
N ALA A 37 9.69 1.42 -3.13
CA ALA A 37 8.96 2.46 -3.85
C ALA A 37 7.45 2.37 -3.58
N GLU A 38 6.87 1.17 -3.67
CA GLU A 38 5.45 0.93 -3.38
C GLU A 38 5.13 1.21 -1.90
N PHE A 39 6.02 0.80 -0.98
CA PHE A 39 5.85 1.08 0.44
C PHE A 39 5.85 2.58 0.73
N ARG A 40 6.80 3.34 0.16
CA ARG A 40 6.86 4.80 0.28
C ARG A 40 5.59 5.45 -0.28
N ARG A 41 5.07 4.95 -1.40
CA ARG A 41 3.82 5.46 -1.98
C ARG A 41 2.61 5.26 -1.06
N ILE A 42 2.49 4.07 -0.44
CA ILE A 42 1.43 3.80 0.54
C ILE A 42 1.55 4.73 1.76
N LEU A 43 2.78 4.98 2.22
CA LEU A 43 3.04 5.92 3.31
C LEU A 43 2.65 7.36 2.97
N GLU A 44 2.91 7.82 1.74
CA GLU A 44 2.44 9.11 1.24
C GLU A 44 0.91 9.21 1.22
N LEU A 45 0.23 8.18 0.69
CA LEU A 45 -1.24 8.10 0.67
C LEU A 45 -1.83 8.13 2.09
N GLY A 46 -1.14 7.49 3.03
CA GLY A 46 -1.52 7.45 4.45
C GLY A 46 -1.05 8.67 5.25
N GLU A 47 -0.42 9.66 4.62
CA GLU A 47 0.18 10.86 5.23
C GLU A 47 1.09 10.52 6.43
N THR A 48 1.72 9.35 6.39
CA THR A 48 2.42 8.74 7.52
C THR A 48 3.89 8.60 7.20
N LYS A 49 4.76 9.08 8.08
CA LYS A 49 6.21 8.89 7.99
C LYS A 49 6.64 7.84 8.99
N VAL A 50 7.22 6.74 8.50
CA VAL A 50 7.94 5.78 9.34
C VAL A 50 9.33 6.37 9.57
N ARG A 51 9.71 6.48 10.84
CA ARG A 51 10.96 7.10 11.30
C ARG A 51 11.83 6.01 11.90
#